data_AF-A0A512UJY6-F1
#
_entry.id   AF-A0A512UJY6-F1
#
_cell.length_a   1.000
_cell.length_b   1.000
_cell.length_c   1.000
_cell.angle_alpha   90.00
_cell.angle_beta   90.00
_cell.angle_gamma   90.00
#
_symmetry.space_group_name_H-M   'P 1'
#
loop_
_entity.id
_entity.type
_entity.pdbx_description
1 polymer ?
#
loop_
_entity_poly.entity_id
_entity_poly.type
_entity_poly.pdbx_seq_one_letter_code
_entity_poly.pdbx_strand_id
1 'polypeptide(L)'
;MFSDDIPNGLSSTFINAIKALIAASSSVQTYMHLYLIILLLLFPVIIASDQEVTSSLKAQLRTSMRNCTAKVGSEIAQLVSLDTFKLKTFTGILEKMIRLNEMTNTKVKSCSPGSVAEQIAKDLAGAGGAKNDPVTSLSIVEESCFRVVSLYFNAYEFDINEGTTRESKLENNIAINYVTQALSEAAMLTAEMIQRISMSAKNDGLKDVAPDVPYQIFVLAVGILHEFTLTNAVIARLPSLMLNCMIAQSVGELQHIIFSAFRNRESELAKETFKTWWVFSMMFHEYKCILREVVALNQQLSELG
;
A
#
# COMPACT_ATOMS: atom_id res chain seq x y z
N MET A 1 25.62 -2.06 -2.13
CA MET A 1 24.66 -2.62 -3.08
C MET A 1 24.19 -1.59 -4.11
N PHE A 2 24.16 -0.29 -3.75
CA PHE A 2 24.02 0.83 -4.68
C PHE A 2 25.28 1.70 -4.56
N SER A 3 26.26 1.46 -5.43
CA SER A 3 27.40 2.36 -5.62
C SER A 3 27.19 2.99 -6.99
N ASP A 4 27.45 4.30 -7.09
CA ASP A 4 27.29 5.10 -8.31
C ASP A 4 28.04 4.51 -9.53
N ASP A 5 29.02 3.63 -9.30
CA ASP A 5 29.92 3.14 -10.34
C ASP A 5 29.43 1.87 -11.08
N ILE A 6 28.35 1.21 -10.61
CA ILE A 6 27.92 -0.08 -11.19
C ILE A 6 26.39 -0.12 -11.41
N PRO A 7 25.87 0.41 -12.54
CA PRO A 7 24.44 0.39 -12.87
C PRO A 7 23.86 -1.04 -13.00
N ASN A 8 24.72 -2.05 -13.05
CA ASN A 8 24.36 -3.46 -13.12
C ASN A 8 24.52 -4.23 -11.80
N GLY A 9 24.86 -3.55 -10.70
CA GLY A 9 25.24 -4.19 -9.43
C GLY A 9 24.22 -5.22 -8.93
N LEU A 10 22.95 -4.82 -8.80
CA LEU A 10 21.86 -5.71 -8.38
C LEU A 10 21.72 -6.92 -9.32
N SER A 11 21.67 -6.68 -10.63
CA SER A 11 21.48 -7.74 -11.63
C SER A 11 22.62 -8.76 -11.62
N SER A 12 23.86 -8.30 -11.55
CA SER A 12 25.05 -9.16 -11.54
C SER A 12 25.14 -9.96 -10.24
N THR A 13 24.92 -9.31 -9.09
CA THR A 13 24.89 -9.99 -7.79
C THR A 13 23.79 -11.05 -7.75
N PHE A 14 22.58 -10.72 -8.22
CA PHE A 14 21.47 -11.67 -8.26
C PHE A 14 21.78 -12.88 -9.14
N ILE A 15 22.21 -12.66 -10.39
CA ILE A 15 22.50 -13.74 -11.33
C ILE A 15 23.65 -14.63 -10.82
N ASN A 16 24.69 -14.03 -10.25
CA ASN A 16 25.79 -14.80 -9.67
C ASN A 16 25.35 -15.62 -8.47
N ALA A 17 24.49 -15.07 -7.60
CA ALA A 17 23.91 -15.81 -6.48
C ALA A 17 23.07 -16.99 -6.99
N ILE A 18 22.23 -16.80 -8.01
CA ILE A 18 21.44 -17.88 -8.61
C ILE A 18 22.34 -18.95 -9.23
N LYS A 19 23.36 -18.56 -10.00
CA LYS A 19 24.35 -19.51 -10.58
C LYS A 19 25.07 -20.31 -9.49
N ALA A 20 25.44 -19.67 -8.38
CA ALA A 20 26.06 -20.36 -7.24
C ALA A 20 25.09 -21.36 -6.58
N LEU A 21 23.82 -20.98 -6.37
CA LEU A 21 22.80 -21.88 -5.82
C LEU A 21 22.54 -23.08 -6.73
N ILE A 22 22.52 -22.88 -8.05
CA ILE A 22 22.39 -23.94 -9.06
C ILE A 22 23.59 -24.89 -8.99
N ALA A 23 24.81 -24.34 -8.99
CA ALA A 23 26.04 -25.15 -8.90
C ALA A 23 26.10 -25.98 -7.61
N ALA A 24 25.54 -25.45 -6.52
CA ALA A 24 25.41 -26.15 -5.25
C ALA A 24 24.20 -27.11 -5.18
N SER A 25 23.40 -27.23 -6.24
CA SER A 25 22.17 -28.03 -6.26
C SER A 25 21.22 -27.69 -5.09
N SER A 26 21.09 -26.40 -4.78
CA SER A 26 20.30 -25.91 -3.65
C SER A 26 18.82 -26.20 -3.81
N SER A 27 18.09 -26.27 -2.68
CA SER A 27 16.64 -26.50 -2.69
C SER A 27 15.88 -25.27 -3.19
N VAL A 28 14.64 -25.47 -3.66
CA VAL A 28 13.74 -24.39 -4.10
C VAL A 28 13.53 -23.33 -3.00
N GLN A 29 13.47 -23.77 -1.75
CA GLN A 29 13.32 -22.91 -0.57
C GLN A 29 14.48 -21.90 -0.45
N THR A 30 15.72 -22.33 -0.73
CA THR A 30 16.89 -21.44 -0.68
C THR A 30 16.80 -20.31 -1.71
N TYR A 31 16.28 -20.58 -2.93
CA TYR A 31 16.04 -19.52 -3.91
C TYR A 31 14.95 -18.54 -3.46
N MET A 32 13.87 -19.05 -2.86
CA MET A 32 12.80 -18.20 -2.34
C MET A 32 13.27 -17.30 -1.18
N HIS A 33 14.15 -17.80 -0.30
CA HIS A 33 14.79 -16.97 0.72
C HIS A 33 15.64 -15.86 0.09
N LEU A 34 16.40 -16.15 -0.97
CA LEU A 34 17.14 -15.13 -1.70
C LEU A 34 16.20 -14.06 -2.28
N TYR A 35 15.06 -14.47 -2.87
CA TYR A 35 14.05 -13.53 -3.38
C TYR A 35 13.52 -12.63 -2.26
N LEU A 36 13.10 -13.23 -1.14
CA LEU A 36 12.55 -12.50 0.00
C LEU A 36 13.56 -11.50 0.57
N ILE A 37 14.82 -11.91 0.79
CA ILE A 37 15.87 -11.03 1.30
C ILE A 37 16.06 -9.82 0.39
N ILE A 38 16.12 -10.02 -0.93
CA ILE A 38 16.26 -8.90 -1.87
C ILE A 38 15.06 -7.97 -1.79
N LEU A 39 13.84 -8.49 -1.80
CA LEU A 39 12.63 -7.68 -1.69
C LEU A 39 12.62 -6.84 -0.40
N LEU A 40 12.98 -7.43 0.74
CA LEU A 40 13.05 -6.75 2.03
C LEU A 40 14.15 -5.68 2.07
N LEU A 41 15.30 -5.91 1.41
CA LEU A 41 16.38 -4.93 1.31
C LEU A 41 16.02 -3.74 0.40
N LEU A 42 15.26 -3.98 -0.67
CA LEU A 42 14.85 -2.92 -1.61
C LEU A 42 13.73 -2.06 -1.03
N PHE A 43 12.76 -2.67 -0.36
CA PHE A 43 11.50 -2.03 -0.02
C PHE A 43 11.62 -0.68 0.74
N PRO A 44 12.49 -0.50 1.74
CA PRO A 44 12.65 0.79 2.41
C PRO A 44 13.05 1.92 1.45
N VAL A 45 13.97 1.63 0.52
CA VAL A 45 14.45 2.61 -0.47
C VAL A 45 13.37 2.95 -1.49
N ILE A 46 12.46 2.01 -1.78
CA ILE A 46 11.33 2.21 -2.71
C ILE A 46 10.34 3.23 -2.17
N ILE A 47 10.01 3.14 -0.88
CA ILE A 47 9.00 3.97 -0.22
C ILE A 47 9.57 5.27 0.37
N ALA A 48 10.89 5.40 0.44
CA ALA A 48 11.56 6.59 0.98
C ALA A 48 11.18 7.86 0.21
N SER A 49 11.20 9.00 0.90
CA SER A 49 10.97 10.32 0.30
C SER A 49 12.19 10.75 -0.54
N ASP A 50 12.02 11.80 -1.35
CA ASP A 50 13.15 12.41 -2.06
C ASP A 50 14.14 13.13 -1.12
N GLN A 51 13.75 13.36 0.14
CA GLN A 51 14.62 13.93 1.17
C GLN A 51 15.54 12.88 1.79
N GLU A 52 15.03 11.64 1.95
CA GLU A 52 15.79 10.51 2.50
C GLU A 52 16.65 9.84 1.42
N VAL A 53 16.11 9.68 0.22
CA VAL A 53 16.80 9.08 -0.93
C VAL A 53 16.58 9.97 -2.14
N THR A 54 17.67 10.59 -2.60
CA THR A 54 17.61 11.55 -3.71
C THR A 54 16.97 10.97 -4.97
N SER A 55 16.29 11.81 -5.76
CA SER A 55 15.61 11.37 -6.98
C SER A 55 16.56 10.73 -7.99
N SER A 56 17.86 11.11 -8.00
CA SER A 56 18.89 10.50 -8.85
C SER A 56 19.19 9.06 -8.42
N LEU A 57 19.40 8.80 -7.12
CA LEU A 57 19.63 7.45 -6.59
C LEU A 57 18.41 6.56 -6.82
N LYS A 58 17.20 7.08 -6.63
CA LYS A 58 15.97 6.35 -6.99
C LYS A 58 15.91 6.01 -8.48
N ALA A 59 16.29 6.94 -9.37
CA ALA A 59 16.34 6.67 -10.81
C ALA A 59 17.37 5.59 -11.18
N GLN A 60 18.54 5.61 -10.56
CA GLN A 60 19.54 4.54 -10.70
C GLN A 60 18.99 3.21 -10.19
N LEU A 61 18.35 3.18 -9.02
CA LEU A 61 17.72 1.98 -8.46
C LEU A 61 16.68 1.40 -9.42
N ARG A 62 15.78 2.22 -9.98
CA ARG A 62 14.80 1.77 -10.99
C ARG A 62 15.47 1.17 -12.21
N THR A 63 16.54 1.80 -12.70
CA THR A 63 17.33 1.28 -13.84
C THR A 63 17.95 -0.08 -13.49
N SER A 64 18.51 -0.21 -12.30
CA SER A 64 19.12 -1.44 -11.79
C SER A 64 18.09 -2.57 -11.64
N MET A 65 16.88 -2.29 -11.13
CA MET A 65 15.78 -3.25 -11.03
C MET A 65 15.23 -3.66 -12.39
N ARG A 66 15.12 -2.73 -13.35
CA ARG A 66 14.73 -3.03 -14.75
C ARG A 66 15.76 -3.93 -15.44
N ASN A 67 17.05 -3.64 -15.26
CA ASN A 67 18.12 -4.48 -15.79
C ASN A 67 18.09 -5.87 -15.14
N CYS A 68 17.82 -5.95 -13.84
CA CYS A 68 17.64 -7.22 -13.14
C CYS A 68 16.47 -8.01 -13.75
N THR A 69 15.26 -7.45 -13.79
CA THR A 69 14.07 -8.13 -14.34
C THR A 69 14.27 -8.58 -15.79
N ALA A 70 14.87 -7.74 -16.65
CA ALA A 70 15.19 -8.10 -18.03
C ALA A 70 16.18 -9.27 -18.13
N LYS A 71 17.31 -9.21 -17.41
CA LYS A 71 18.31 -10.28 -17.45
C LYS A 71 17.83 -11.57 -16.81
N VAL A 72 17.02 -11.49 -15.76
CA VAL A 72 16.38 -12.67 -15.16
C VAL A 72 15.52 -13.39 -16.19
N GLY A 73 14.75 -12.64 -16.98
CA GLY A 73 13.94 -13.19 -18.07
C GLY A 73 14.78 -13.82 -19.21
N SER A 74 15.95 -13.27 -19.55
CA SER A 74 16.75 -13.77 -20.67
C SER A 74 17.78 -14.84 -20.29
N GLU A 75 18.49 -14.68 -19.17
CA GLU A 75 19.61 -15.55 -18.77
C GLU A 75 19.14 -16.72 -17.89
N ILE A 76 18.27 -16.48 -16.91
CA ILE A 76 17.90 -17.52 -15.94
C ILE A 76 16.85 -18.47 -16.51
N ALA A 77 15.93 -17.96 -17.33
CA ALA A 77 14.92 -18.79 -17.98
C ALA A 77 15.51 -19.90 -18.86
N GLN A 78 16.74 -19.74 -19.35
CA GLN A 78 17.45 -20.72 -20.16
C GLN A 78 18.24 -21.74 -19.32
N LEU A 79 18.64 -21.37 -18.10
CA LEU A 79 19.62 -22.12 -17.32
C LEU A 79 19.02 -23.24 -16.47
N VAL A 80 17.72 -23.20 -16.16
CA VAL A 80 17.16 -24.12 -15.17
C VAL A 80 15.72 -24.47 -15.49
N SER A 81 15.33 -25.73 -15.23
CA SER A 81 13.94 -26.13 -14.97
C SER A 81 13.42 -25.56 -13.63
N LEU A 82 13.85 -24.34 -13.27
CA LEU A 82 13.39 -23.64 -12.08
C LEU A 82 11.89 -23.48 -12.20
N ASP A 83 11.23 -23.43 -11.05
CA ASP A 83 9.82 -23.11 -10.97
C ASP A 83 9.58 -21.71 -11.55
N THR A 84 9.29 -21.67 -12.85
CA THR A 84 9.13 -20.47 -13.65
C THR A 84 8.07 -19.54 -13.06
N PHE A 85 7.10 -20.11 -12.35
CA PHE A 85 6.08 -19.38 -11.63
C PHE A 85 6.66 -18.55 -10.49
N LYS A 86 7.54 -19.13 -9.64
CA LYS A 86 8.18 -18.41 -8.52
C LYS A 86 9.07 -17.25 -9.00
N LEU A 87 9.81 -17.47 -10.09
CA LEU A 87 10.64 -16.43 -10.70
C LEU A 87 9.78 -15.30 -11.30
N LYS A 88 8.66 -15.66 -11.94
CA LYS A 88 7.67 -14.70 -12.46
C LYS A 88 7.04 -13.88 -11.33
N THR A 89 6.73 -14.50 -10.19
CA THR A 89 6.25 -13.79 -9.00
C THR A 89 7.28 -12.80 -8.50
N PHE A 90 8.55 -13.22 -8.33
CA PHE A 90 9.62 -12.32 -7.90
C PHE A 90 9.80 -11.12 -8.84
N THR A 91 9.91 -11.36 -10.15
CA THR A 91 10.05 -10.27 -11.14
C THR A 91 8.80 -9.37 -11.19
N GLY A 92 7.61 -9.94 -11.05
CA GLY A 92 6.36 -9.19 -10.94
C GLY A 92 6.27 -8.32 -9.69
N ILE A 93 6.89 -8.70 -8.56
CA ILE A 93 7.01 -7.84 -7.37
C ILE A 93 8.00 -6.70 -7.64
N LEU A 94 9.15 -6.98 -8.27
CA LEU A 94 10.13 -5.94 -8.65
C LEU A 94 9.51 -4.87 -9.56
N GLU A 95 8.69 -5.28 -10.54
CA GLU A 95 7.95 -4.35 -11.39
C GLU A 95 6.99 -3.45 -10.60
N LYS A 96 6.31 -4.01 -9.59
CA LYS A 96 5.46 -3.22 -8.69
C LYS A 96 6.28 -2.21 -7.88
N MET A 97 7.43 -2.65 -7.34
CA MET A 97 8.35 -1.77 -6.63
C MET A 97 8.89 -0.64 -7.51
N ILE A 98 9.21 -0.92 -8.79
CA ILE A 98 9.59 0.11 -9.77
C ILE A 98 8.46 1.15 -9.91
N ARG A 99 7.21 0.71 -10.14
CA ARG A 99 6.06 1.62 -10.30
C ARG A 99 5.81 2.44 -9.04
N LEU A 100 5.86 1.82 -7.86
CA LEU A 100 5.72 2.54 -6.59
C LEU A 100 6.79 3.61 -6.44
N ASN A 101 8.05 3.30 -6.75
CA ASN A 101 9.15 4.25 -6.68
C ASN A 101 9.04 5.41 -7.71
N GLU A 102 8.35 5.20 -8.83
CA GLU A 102 8.03 6.30 -9.76
C GLU A 102 6.93 7.20 -9.20
N MET A 103 5.92 6.60 -8.57
CA MET A 103 4.83 7.35 -7.96
C MET A 103 5.29 8.17 -6.74
N THR A 104 6.22 7.66 -5.91
CA THR A 104 6.77 8.44 -4.78
C THR A 104 7.56 9.67 -5.21
N ASN A 105 8.00 9.73 -6.48
CA ASN A 105 8.65 10.91 -7.06
C ASN A 105 7.67 11.84 -7.79
N THR A 106 6.38 11.48 -7.86
CA THR A 106 5.37 12.26 -8.56
C THR A 106 4.97 13.47 -7.73
N LYS A 107 5.23 14.67 -8.25
CA LYS A 107 4.82 15.93 -7.66
C LYS A 107 3.58 16.44 -8.37
N VAL A 108 2.50 16.66 -7.63
CA VAL A 108 1.32 17.33 -8.17
C VAL A 108 1.56 18.82 -8.05
N LYS A 109 1.83 19.48 -9.19
CA LYS A 109 1.96 20.94 -9.21
C LYS A 109 0.64 21.54 -8.75
N SER A 110 0.65 22.13 -7.56
CA SER A 110 -0.49 22.82 -6.96
C SER A 110 -0.13 24.27 -6.70
N CYS A 111 -1.07 25.17 -6.96
CA CYS A 111 -0.95 26.57 -6.58
C CYS A 111 -1.09 26.79 -5.05
N SER A 112 -1.66 25.81 -4.33
CA SER A 112 -1.74 25.81 -2.88
C SER A 112 -1.84 24.37 -2.33
N PRO A 113 -0.70 23.65 -2.20
CA PRO A 113 -0.59 22.33 -1.56
C PRO A 113 -1.33 22.23 -0.22
N GLY A 114 -1.24 23.26 0.62
CA GLY A 114 -1.97 23.33 1.88
C GLY A 114 -3.50 23.36 1.70
N SER A 115 -4.02 24.12 0.73
CA SER A 115 -5.46 24.14 0.44
C SER A 115 -5.95 22.79 -0.10
N VAL A 116 -5.12 22.11 -0.91
CA VAL A 116 -5.44 20.77 -1.41
C VAL A 116 -5.55 19.77 -0.25
N ALA A 117 -4.56 19.73 0.65
CA ALA A 117 -4.59 18.86 1.82
C ALA A 117 -5.78 19.19 2.74
N GLU A 118 -6.03 20.48 3.00
CA GLU A 118 -7.17 20.94 3.79
C GLU A 118 -8.51 20.52 3.16
N GLN A 119 -8.64 20.61 1.83
CA GLN A 119 -9.84 20.18 1.13
C GLN A 119 -10.06 18.66 1.23
N ILE A 120 -9.00 17.87 1.06
CA ILE A 120 -9.06 16.41 1.21
C ILE A 120 -9.53 16.03 2.63
N ALA A 121 -8.94 16.67 3.65
CA ALA A 121 -9.32 16.43 5.04
C ALA A 121 -10.78 16.79 5.30
N LYS A 122 -11.25 17.95 4.78
CA LYS A 122 -12.66 18.36 4.87
C LYS A 122 -13.60 17.40 4.17
N ASP A 123 -13.22 16.87 3.01
CA ASP A 123 -14.05 15.93 2.25
C ASP A 123 -14.23 14.61 3.00
N LEU A 124 -13.14 14.08 3.56
CA LEU A 124 -13.18 12.88 4.40
C LEU A 124 -13.97 13.11 5.68
N ALA A 125 -13.70 14.22 6.39
CA ALA A 125 -14.41 14.54 7.62
C ALA A 125 -15.91 14.78 7.38
N GLY A 126 -16.27 15.43 6.27
CA GLY A 126 -17.65 15.61 5.85
C GLY A 126 -18.35 14.28 5.58
N ALA A 127 -17.67 13.35 4.91
CA ALA A 127 -18.20 12.00 4.68
C ALA A 127 -18.39 11.22 5.98
N GLY A 128 -17.46 11.33 6.93
CA GLY A 128 -17.55 10.62 8.21
C GLY A 128 -18.47 11.28 9.25
N GLY A 129 -18.74 12.58 9.13
CA GLY A 129 -19.66 13.29 10.03
C GLY A 129 -21.12 13.30 9.58
N ALA A 130 -21.37 13.17 8.27
CA ALA A 130 -22.72 13.19 7.72
C ALA A 130 -23.44 11.84 7.96
N LYS A 131 -24.53 11.87 8.74
CA LYS A 131 -25.43 10.73 8.89
C LYS A 131 -26.36 10.66 7.68
N ASN A 132 -26.36 9.51 6.98
CA ASN A 132 -27.18 9.32 5.78
C ASN A 132 -28.66 9.07 6.08
N ASP A 133 -28.95 8.41 7.20
CA ASP A 133 -30.30 7.99 7.57
C ASP A 133 -30.51 8.17 9.08
N PRO A 134 -31.59 8.87 9.51
CA PRO A 134 -31.96 8.95 10.92
C PRO A 134 -32.21 7.57 11.57
N VAL A 135 -32.46 6.52 10.78
CA VAL A 135 -32.74 5.16 11.27
C VAL A 135 -31.47 4.36 11.57
N THR A 136 -30.49 4.35 10.66
CA THR A 136 -29.28 3.53 10.83
C THR A 136 -28.21 4.21 11.69
N SER A 137 -28.27 5.55 11.81
CA SER A 137 -27.31 6.39 12.57
C SER A 137 -25.86 6.36 12.09
N LEU A 138 -25.53 5.55 11.07
CA LEU A 138 -24.21 5.41 10.48
C LEU A 138 -23.85 6.61 9.60
N SER A 139 -22.57 6.97 9.61
CA SER A 139 -21.99 7.90 8.64
C SER A 139 -21.87 7.27 7.25
N ILE A 140 -21.68 8.10 6.21
CA ILE A 140 -21.44 7.62 4.84
C ILE A 140 -20.24 6.66 4.80
N VAL A 141 -19.17 6.98 5.54
CA VAL A 141 -17.94 6.17 5.58
C VAL A 141 -18.17 4.84 6.27
N GLU A 142 -18.89 4.83 7.40
CA GLU A 142 -19.23 3.60 8.11
C GLU A 142 -20.17 2.71 7.29
N GLU A 143 -21.18 3.28 6.63
CA GLU A 143 -22.11 2.52 5.78
C GLU A 143 -21.38 1.88 4.60
N SER A 144 -20.48 2.64 3.96
CA SER A 144 -19.58 2.17 2.92
C SER A 144 -18.72 1.00 3.41
N CYS A 145 -18.02 1.19 4.53
CA CYS A 145 -17.17 0.16 5.12
C CYS A 145 -18.00 -1.08 5.53
N PHE A 146 -19.19 -0.90 6.11
CA PHE A 146 -20.07 -1.98 6.52
C PHE A 146 -20.49 -2.85 5.34
N ARG A 147 -20.91 -2.22 4.23
CA ARG A 147 -21.27 -2.91 2.99
C ARG A 147 -20.09 -3.73 2.45
N VAL A 148 -18.92 -3.12 2.39
CA VAL A 148 -17.69 -3.77 1.89
C VAL A 148 -17.30 -4.95 2.78
N VAL A 149 -17.25 -4.76 4.09
CA VAL A 149 -16.87 -5.81 5.04
C VAL A 149 -17.87 -6.96 4.98
N SER A 150 -19.17 -6.66 5.05
CA SER A 150 -20.24 -7.67 4.96
C SER A 150 -20.16 -8.47 3.65
N LEU A 151 -19.93 -7.79 2.52
CA LEU A 151 -19.76 -8.43 1.22
C LEU A 151 -18.63 -9.46 1.25
N TYR A 152 -17.46 -9.10 1.79
CA TYR A 152 -16.32 -10.01 1.81
C TYR A 152 -16.44 -11.12 2.85
N PHE A 153 -17.03 -10.86 4.02
CA PHE A 153 -17.35 -11.94 4.98
C PHE A 153 -18.25 -12.99 4.35
N ASN A 154 -19.29 -12.55 3.62
CA ASN A 154 -20.20 -13.45 2.93
C ASN A 154 -19.57 -14.14 1.73
N ALA A 155 -18.81 -13.42 0.89
CA ALA A 155 -18.22 -13.96 -0.34
C ALA A 155 -17.15 -15.03 -0.07
N TYR A 156 -16.45 -14.93 1.06
CA TYR A 156 -15.44 -15.90 1.47
C TYR A 156 -15.98 -16.94 2.47
N GLU A 157 -17.26 -16.89 2.85
CA GLU A 157 -17.85 -17.71 3.92
C GLU A 157 -16.99 -17.72 5.19
N PHE A 158 -16.39 -16.57 5.51
CA PHE A 158 -15.33 -16.49 6.52
C PHE A 158 -15.88 -16.62 7.95
N ASP A 159 -15.35 -17.56 8.73
CA ASP A 159 -15.60 -17.68 10.17
C ASP A 159 -14.41 -17.14 10.96
N ILE A 160 -14.63 -16.06 11.71
CA ILE A 160 -13.60 -15.43 12.54
C ILE A 160 -13.03 -16.35 13.63
N ASN A 161 -13.73 -17.45 13.93
CA ASN A 161 -13.35 -18.44 14.92
C ASN A 161 -12.68 -19.68 14.31
N GLU A 162 -12.55 -19.76 12.99
CA GLU A 162 -11.91 -20.89 12.32
C GLU A 162 -10.49 -21.11 12.88
N GLY A 163 -10.18 -22.35 13.26
CA GLY A 163 -8.89 -22.71 13.88
C GLY A 163 -8.72 -22.28 15.35
N THR A 164 -9.73 -21.68 15.99
CA THR A 164 -9.67 -21.33 17.42
C THR A 164 -10.38 -22.36 18.29
N THR A 165 -9.69 -22.85 19.33
CA THR A 165 -10.22 -23.82 20.30
C THR A 165 -10.82 -23.16 21.56
N ARG A 166 -10.89 -21.82 21.61
CA ARG A 166 -11.36 -21.09 22.79
C ARG A 166 -12.88 -21.14 22.95
N GLU A 167 -13.33 -21.12 24.20
CA GLU A 167 -14.74 -21.18 24.61
C GLU A 167 -15.56 -19.93 24.22
N SER A 168 -14.92 -18.77 24.06
CA SER A 168 -15.62 -17.54 23.64
C SER A 168 -15.61 -17.40 22.11
N LYS A 169 -16.66 -17.90 21.46
CA LYS A 169 -16.89 -17.67 20.02
C LYS A 169 -17.34 -16.23 19.79
N LEU A 170 -16.64 -15.49 18.94
CA LEU A 170 -17.07 -14.17 18.49
C LEU A 170 -18.05 -14.36 17.33
N GLU A 171 -19.27 -13.86 17.44
CA GLU A 171 -20.21 -13.93 16.33
C GLU A 171 -19.71 -13.13 15.13
N ASN A 172 -19.87 -13.67 13.91
CA ASN A 172 -19.43 -13.00 12.69
C ASN A 172 -20.05 -11.60 12.52
N ASN A 173 -21.31 -11.40 12.92
CA ASN A 173 -21.95 -10.07 12.89
C ASN A 173 -21.22 -9.06 13.78
N ILE A 174 -20.74 -9.51 14.95
CA ILE A 174 -19.97 -8.68 15.87
C ILE A 174 -18.59 -8.39 15.25
N ALA A 175 -17.94 -9.38 14.64
CA ALA A 175 -16.67 -9.19 13.94
C ALA A 175 -16.79 -8.22 12.76
N ILE A 176 -17.85 -8.31 11.95
CA ILE A 176 -18.17 -7.38 10.85
C ILE A 176 -18.29 -5.96 11.39
N ASN A 177 -19.03 -5.75 12.48
CA ASN A 177 -19.19 -4.43 13.09
C ASN A 177 -17.85 -3.90 13.61
N TYR A 178 -17.05 -4.73 14.28
CA TYR A 178 -15.71 -4.33 14.73
C TYR A 178 -14.81 -3.91 13.56
N VAL A 179 -14.71 -4.73 12.52
CA VAL A 179 -13.86 -4.42 11.35
C VAL A 179 -14.35 -3.17 10.64
N THR A 180 -15.67 -2.98 10.54
CA THR A 180 -16.31 -1.78 9.97
C THR A 180 -15.92 -0.52 10.74
N GLN A 181 -16.14 -0.52 12.05
CA GLN A 181 -15.82 0.61 12.93
C GLN A 181 -14.33 0.92 12.87
N ALA A 182 -13.51 -0.12 12.86
CA ALA A 182 -12.08 0.01 12.83
C ALA A 182 -11.63 0.67 11.49
N LEU A 183 -12.18 0.25 10.34
CA LEU A 183 -11.86 0.87 9.04
C LEU A 183 -12.36 2.33 8.94
N SER A 184 -13.54 2.65 9.49
CA SER A 184 -14.06 4.01 9.50
C SER A 184 -13.22 4.92 10.42
N GLU A 185 -12.83 4.45 11.61
CA GLU A 185 -11.92 5.15 12.51
C GLU A 185 -10.57 5.42 11.86
N ALA A 186 -9.99 4.44 11.14
CA ALA A 186 -8.74 4.63 10.42
C ALA A 186 -8.85 5.71 9.32
N ALA A 187 -9.98 5.76 8.60
CA ALA A 187 -10.24 6.80 7.61
C ALA A 187 -10.38 8.19 8.26
N MET A 188 -11.05 8.28 9.40
CA MET A 188 -11.22 9.53 10.14
C MET A 188 -9.91 10.03 10.75
N LEU A 189 -9.12 9.13 11.36
CA LEU A 189 -7.79 9.46 11.86
C LEU A 189 -6.88 9.95 10.71
N THR A 190 -7.00 9.35 9.54
CA THR A 190 -6.29 9.81 8.34
C THR A 190 -6.71 11.24 8.00
N ALA A 191 -8.01 11.56 7.98
CA ALA A 191 -8.50 12.90 7.73
C ALA A 191 -7.96 13.94 8.72
N GLU A 192 -7.96 13.61 10.01
CA GLU A 192 -7.42 14.47 11.07
C GLU A 192 -5.91 14.73 10.89
N MET A 193 -5.13 13.69 10.57
CA MET A 193 -3.69 13.82 10.35
C MET A 193 -3.38 14.66 9.11
N ILE A 194 -4.13 14.50 8.02
CA ILE A 194 -4.00 15.34 6.82
C ILE A 194 -4.31 16.81 7.15
N GLN A 195 -5.31 17.06 7.99
CA GLN A 195 -5.64 18.41 8.43
C GLN A 195 -4.45 19.05 9.19
N ARG A 196 -3.75 18.27 10.03
CA ARG A 196 -2.58 18.73 10.78
C ARG A 196 -1.40 19.11 9.89
N ILE A 197 -1.18 18.43 8.77
CA ILE A 197 -0.17 18.84 7.76
C ILE A 197 -0.39 20.30 7.36
N SER A 198 -1.64 20.64 7.05
CA SER A 198 -2.02 21.98 6.58
C SER A 198 -1.88 23.04 7.69
N MET A 199 -2.12 22.66 8.95
CA MET A 199 -2.02 23.57 10.10
C MET A 199 -0.57 23.82 10.53
N SER A 200 0.30 22.79 10.53
CA SER A 200 1.70 22.93 10.93
C SER A 200 2.43 23.93 10.02
N ALA A 201 2.27 23.82 8.71
CA ALA A 201 2.91 24.75 7.77
C ALA A 201 2.50 26.22 8.01
N LYS A 202 1.23 26.47 8.36
CA LYS A 202 0.74 27.82 8.71
C LYS A 202 1.36 28.33 10.02
N ASN A 203 1.51 27.46 11.03
CA ASN A 203 2.03 27.81 12.35
C ASN A 203 3.55 28.03 12.37
N ASP A 204 4.29 27.29 11.54
CA ASP A 204 5.76 27.39 11.45
C ASP A 204 6.23 28.59 10.61
N GLY A 205 5.30 29.44 10.16
CA GLY A 205 5.60 30.59 9.29
C GLY A 205 6.13 30.20 7.91
N LEU A 206 6.03 28.91 7.55
CA LEU A 206 6.37 28.43 6.23
C LEU A 206 5.34 28.97 5.24
N LYS A 207 5.82 29.47 4.09
CA LYS A 207 4.93 30.02 3.05
C LYS A 207 4.01 28.97 2.44
N ASP A 208 4.38 27.68 2.52
CA ASP A 208 3.58 26.60 1.94
C ASP A 208 3.96 25.21 2.49
N VAL A 209 3.06 24.24 2.32
CA VAL A 209 3.30 22.81 2.51
C VAL A 209 4.22 22.32 1.37
N ALA A 210 5.06 21.33 1.64
CA ALA A 210 5.86 20.71 0.58
C ALA A 210 4.95 20.18 -0.56
N PRO A 211 5.37 20.31 -1.83
CA PRO A 211 4.52 20.01 -2.99
C PRO A 211 4.23 18.50 -3.18
N ASP A 212 4.76 17.65 -2.32
CA ASP A 212 4.59 16.19 -2.31
C ASP A 212 3.42 15.73 -1.42
N VAL A 213 2.33 16.50 -1.37
CA VAL A 213 1.11 16.18 -0.63
C VAL A 213 0.61 14.73 -0.84
N PRO A 214 0.56 14.17 -2.06
CA PRO A 214 0.11 12.78 -2.24
C PRO A 214 0.98 11.79 -1.46
N TYR A 215 2.29 12.02 -1.42
CA TYR A 215 3.25 11.17 -0.73
C TYR A 215 3.10 11.29 0.79
N GLN A 216 2.92 12.52 1.31
CA GLN A 216 2.67 12.72 2.73
C GLN A 216 1.39 12.03 3.19
N ILE A 217 0.30 12.14 2.42
CA ILE A 217 -0.95 11.41 2.68
C ILE A 217 -0.71 9.90 2.66
N PHE A 218 0.06 9.41 1.69
CA PHE A 218 0.41 7.99 1.58
C PHE A 218 1.16 7.48 2.82
N VAL A 219 2.19 8.19 3.29
CA VAL A 219 2.95 7.80 4.48
C VAL A 219 2.06 7.75 5.72
N LEU A 220 1.20 8.75 5.92
CA LEU A 220 0.23 8.77 7.02
C LEU A 220 -0.72 7.57 6.95
N ALA A 221 -1.34 7.34 5.80
CA ALA A 221 -2.30 6.26 5.61
C ALA A 221 -1.66 4.87 5.79
N VAL A 222 -0.43 4.68 5.32
CA VAL A 222 0.33 3.44 5.53
C VAL A 222 0.68 3.27 7.01
N GLY A 223 1.12 4.33 7.70
CA GLY A 223 1.41 4.30 9.13
C GLY A 223 0.18 3.88 9.95
N ILE A 224 -0.97 4.52 9.70
CA ILE A 224 -2.25 4.18 10.33
C ILE A 224 -2.64 2.74 10.02
N LEU A 225 -2.51 2.29 8.76
CA LEU A 225 -2.83 0.91 8.39
C LEU A 225 -1.97 -0.11 9.16
N HIS A 226 -0.67 0.12 9.32
CA HIS A 226 0.19 -0.78 10.09
C HIS A 226 -0.17 -0.80 11.56
N GLU A 227 -0.30 0.37 12.18
CA GLU A 227 -0.70 0.47 13.58
C GLU A 227 -2.02 -0.25 13.83
N PHE A 228 -2.99 0.00 12.96
CA PHE A 228 -4.30 -0.60 12.99
C PHE A 228 -4.30 -2.13 12.88
N THR A 229 -3.55 -2.67 11.91
CA THR A 229 -3.46 -4.12 11.70
C THR A 229 -2.69 -4.82 12.79
N LEU A 230 -1.72 -4.15 13.43
CA LEU A 230 -0.91 -4.71 14.52
C LEU A 230 -1.59 -4.64 15.89
N THR A 231 -2.44 -3.64 16.13
CA THR A 231 -3.07 -3.42 17.45
C THR A 231 -4.41 -4.15 17.60
N ASN A 232 -5.12 -4.42 16.51
CA ASN A 232 -6.44 -5.04 16.56
C ASN A 232 -6.39 -6.56 16.27
N ALA A 233 -6.64 -7.36 17.31
CA ALA A 233 -6.60 -8.82 17.22
C ALA A 233 -7.65 -9.44 16.28
N VAL A 234 -8.80 -8.78 16.07
CA VAL A 234 -9.83 -9.26 15.13
C VAL A 234 -9.34 -9.05 13.69
N ILE A 235 -8.74 -7.89 13.41
CA ILE A 235 -8.21 -7.56 12.09
C ILE A 235 -6.99 -8.40 11.75
N ALA A 236 -6.12 -8.66 12.72
CA ALA A 236 -4.95 -9.52 12.54
C ALA A 236 -5.33 -10.97 12.15
N ARG A 237 -6.57 -11.41 12.42
CA ARG A 237 -7.09 -12.72 12.02
C ARG A 237 -7.67 -12.75 10.61
N LEU A 238 -7.94 -11.59 9.99
CA LEU A 238 -8.48 -11.55 8.65
C LEU A 238 -7.44 -12.05 7.64
N PRO A 239 -7.83 -12.87 6.65
CA PRO A 239 -6.94 -13.21 5.55
C PRO A 239 -6.41 -11.94 4.87
N SER A 240 -5.09 -11.89 4.62
CA SER A 240 -4.46 -10.70 4.02
C SER A 240 -5.13 -10.29 2.70
N LEU A 241 -5.59 -11.26 1.89
CA LEU A 241 -6.33 -10.99 0.65
C LEU A 241 -7.65 -10.25 0.92
N MET A 242 -8.42 -10.74 1.90
CA MET A 242 -9.72 -10.17 2.27
C MET A 242 -9.57 -8.74 2.77
N LEU A 243 -8.62 -8.49 3.67
CA LEU A 243 -8.31 -7.14 4.18
C LEU A 243 -7.88 -6.20 3.04
N ASN A 244 -7.02 -6.67 2.14
CA ASN A 244 -6.56 -5.85 1.00
C ASN A 244 -7.70 -5.44 0.07
N CYS A 245 -8.61 -6.38 -0.20
CA CYS A 245 -9.82 -6.14 -1.00
C CYS A 245 -10.78 -5.16 -0.32
N MET A 246 -11.03 -5.34 0.98
CA MET A 246 -11.84 -4.40 1.77
C MET A 246 -11.28 -2.99 1.67
N ILE A 247 -10.01 -2.80 2.01
CA ILE A 247 -9.38 -1.48 1.98
C ILE A 247 -9.39 -0.90 0.56
N ALA A 248 -9.15 -1.70 -0.47
CA ALA A 248 -9.15 -1.21 -1.85
C ALA A 248 -10.52 -0.71 -2.27
N GLN A 249 -11.58 -1.45 -1.91
CA GLN A 249 -12.94 -1.05 -2.20
C GLN A 249 -13.37 0.15 -1.36
N SER A 250 -13.04 0.21 -0.07
CA SER A 250 -13.32 1.38 0.78
C SER A 250 -12.65 2.65 0.25
N VAL A 251 -11.39 2.58 -0.18
CA VAL A 251 -10.71 3.72 -0.83
C VAL A 251 -11.41 4.13 -2.12
N GLY A 252 -11.86 3.17 -2.94
CA GLY A 252 -12.63 3.46 -4.17
C GLY A 252 -14.00 4.08 -3.90
N GLU A 253 -14.70 3.63 -2.86
CA GLU A 253 -15.96 4.22 -2.44
C GLU A 253 -15.77 5.64 -1.87
N LEU A 254 -14.75 5.85 -1.05
CA LEU A 254 -14.36 7.19 -0.57
C LEU A 254 -14.01 8.12 -1.74
N GLN A 255 -13.22 7.67 -2.72
CA GLN A 255 -12.97 8.40 -3.96
C GLN A 255 -14.27 8.81 -4.64
N HIS A 256 -15.19 7.87 -4.83
CA HIS A 256 -16.46 8.13 -5.49
C HIS A 256 -17.31 9.16 -4.73
N ILE A 257 -17.43 9.02 -3.41
CA ILE A 257 -18.14 9.96 -2.54
C ILE A 257 -17.54 11.36 -2.68
N ILE A 258 -16.22 11.45 -2.51
CA ILE A 258 -15.47 12.70 -2.60
C ILE A 258 -15.69 13.34 -3.97
N PHE A 259 -15.56 12.59 -5.06
CA PHE A 259 -15.68 13.10 -6.44
C PHE A 259 -17.10 13.44 -6.86
N SER A 260 -18.13 12.78 -6.31
CA SER A 260 -19.52 13.14 -6.59
C SER A 260 -19.82 14.59 -6.15
N ALA A 261 -19.14 15.08 -5.11
CA ALA A 261 -19.24 16.45 -4.63
C ALA A 261 -18.43 17.48 -5.46
N PHE A 262 -17.63 17.04 -6.45
CA PHE A 262 -16.73 17.94 -7.21
C PHE A 262 -17.46 18.79 -8.24
N ARG A 263 -18.64 18.35 -8.69
CA ARG A 263 -19.42 19.04 -9.73
C ARG A 263 -19.77 20.50 -9.38
N ASN A 264 -19.71 20.85 -8.09
CA ASN A 264 -20.11 22.15 -7.56
C ASN A 264 -18.94 23.04 -7.08
N ARG A 265 -17.68 22.71 -7.42
CA ARG A 265 -16.48 23.37 -6.85
C ARG A 265 -15.72 24.25 -7.85
N GLU A 266 -14.88 25.15 -7.34
CA GLU A 266 -13.91 25.90 -8.14
C GLU A 266 -13.01 24.96 -8.94
N SER A 267 -12.87 25.23 -10.24
CA SER A 267 -12.33 24.25 -11.19
C SER A 267 -10.88 23.85 -10.95
N GLU A 268 -10.01 24.76 -10.52
CA GLU A 268 -8.57 24.47 -10.36
C GLU A 268 -8.26 23.74 -9.04
N LEU A 269 -8.77 24.19 -7.89
CA LEU A 269 -8.57 23.48 -6.62
C LEU A 269 -9.16 22.06 -6.70
N ALA A 270 -10.36 21.92 -7.26
CA ALA A 270 -10.97 20.60 -7.46
C ALA A 270 -10.07 19.68 -8.32
N LYS A 271 -9.53 20.18 -9.43
CA LYS A 271 -8.64 19.40 -10.29
C LYS A 271 -7.34 18.99 -9.58
N GLU A 272 -6.77 19.86 -8.75
CA GLU A 272 -5.57 19.54 -7.97
C GLU A 272 -5.87 18.52 -6.87
N THR A 273 -6.98 18.68 -6.13
CA THR A 273 -7.49 17.70 -5.15
C THR A 273 -7.70 16.34 -5.80
N PHE A 274 -8.33 16.29 -6.97
CA PHE A 274 -8.54 15.04 -7.72
C PHE A 274 -7.22 14.34 -8.03
N LYS A 275 -6.26 15.08 -8.63
CA LYS A 275 -4.95 14.52 -8.99
C LYS A 275 -4.20 14.01 -7.78
N THR A 276 -4.19 14.78 -6.69
CA THR A 276 -3.53 14.41 -5.44
C THR A 276 -4.12 13.13 -4.87
N TRP A 277 -5.44 13.05 -4.79
CA TRP A 277 -6.15 11.88 -4.28
C TRP A 277 -5.95 10.64 -5.15
N TRP A 278 -5.95 10.81 -6.47
CA TRP A 278 -5.66 9.76 -7.44
C TRP A 278 -4.24 9.20 -7.27
N VAL A 279 -3.22 10.07 -7.25
CA VAL A 279 -1.82 9.66 -7.09
C VAL A 279 -1.61 8.94 -5.75
N PHE A 280 -2.15 9.48 -4.65
CA PHE A 280 -2.17 8.82 -3.35
C PHE A 280 -2.76 7.41 -3.44
N SER A 281 -3.93 7.27 -4.04
CA SER A 281 -4.65 6.00 -4.06
C SER A 281 -3.92 4.95 -4.89
N MET A 282 -3.29 5.35 -5.99
CA MET A 282 -2.44 4.47 -6.79
C MET A 282 -1.20 4.01 -6.02
N MET A 283 -0.53 4.92 -5.29
CA MET A 283 0.60 4.56 -4.42
C MET A 283 0.17 3.55 -3.35
N PHE A 284 -0.94 3.84 -2.68
CA PHE A 284 -1.46 3.00 -1.60
C PHE A 284 -1.89 1.62 -2.11
N HIS A 285 -2.51 1.55 -3.29
CA HIS A 285 -2.86 0.27 -3.91
C HIS A 285 -1.62 -0.55 -4.25
N GLU A 286 -0.63 0.05 -4.92
CA GLU A 286 0.59 -0.66 -5.32
C GLU A 286 1.39 -1.15 -4.10
N TYR A 287 1.47 -0.31 -3.06
CA TYR A 287 2.05 -0.66 -1.76
C TYR A 287 1.42 -1.92 -1.17
N LYS A 288 0.08 -1.96 -1.09
CA LYS A 288 -0.64 -3.13 -0.57
C LYS A 288 -0.44 -4.38 -1.42
N CYS A 289 -0.40 -4.23 -2.75
CA CYS A 289 -0.12 -5.33 -3.66
C CYS A 289 1.28 -5.93 -3.42
N ILE A 290 2.30 -5.08 -3.21
CA ILE A 290 3.65 -5.54 -2.85
C ILE A 290 3.63 -6.27 -1.52
N LEU A 291 3.03 -5.66 -0.48
CA LEU A 291 2.98 -6.24 0.86
C LEU A 291 2.29 -7.61 0.84
N ARG A 292 1.16 -7.72 0.14
CA ARG A 292 0.42 -8.99 -0.03
C ARG A 292 1.30 -10.08 -0.63
N GLU A 293 2.02 -9.77 -1.70
CA GLU A 293 2.87 -10.75 -2.40
C GLU A 293 4.10 -11.14 -1.58
N VAL A 294 4.68 -10.20 -0.84
CA VAL A 294 5.78 -10.49 0.11
C VAL A 294 5.31 -11.37 1.26
N VAL A 295 4.12 -11.11 1.82
CA VAL A 295 3.52 -11.95 2.86
C VAL A 295 3.22 -13.36 2.33
N ALA A 296 2.63 -13.46 1.14
CA ALA A 296 2.38 -14.76 0.51
C ALA A 296 3.67 -15.55 0.26
N LEU A 297 4.74 -14.88 -0.20
CA LEU A 297 6.05 -15.50 -0.38
C LEU A 297 6.62 -16.02 0.95
N ASN A 298 6.46 -15.24 2.03
CA ASN A 298 6.90 -15.64 3.37
C ASN A 298 6.11 -16.82 3.94
N GLN A 299 4.78 -16.83 3.75
CA GLN A 299 3.93 -17.94 4.18
C GLN A 299 4.29 -19.24 3.46
N GLN A 300 4.49 -19.20 2.14
CA GLN A 300 4.95 -20.37 1.38
C GLN A 300 6.28 -20.91 1.89
N LEU A 301 7.19 -20.03 2.35
CA LEU A 301 8.46 -20.44 2.95
C LEU A 301 8.28 -21.13 4.32
N SER A 302 7.29 -20.70 5.11
CA SER A 302 6.96 -21.31 6.41
C SER A 302 6.25 -22.66 6.29
N GLU A 303 5.48 -22.88 5.22
CA GLU A 303 4.80 -24.16 4.97
C GLU A 303 5.74 -25.25 4.41
N LEU A 304 6.90 -24.86 3.88
CA LEU A 304 7.89 -25.76 3.28
C LEU A 304 8.98 -26.24 4.26
N GLY A 305 9.03 -25.69 5.48
CA GLY A 305 10.01 -26.05 6.53
C GLY A 305 9.38 -26.87 7.64
#